data_AF-A0A521QLX7-F1
#
_entry.id   AF-A0A521QLX7-F1
#
_cell.length_a   1.000
_cell.length_b   1.000
_cell.length_c   1.000
_cell.angle_alpha   90.00
_cell.angle_beta   90.00
_cell.angle_gamma   90.00
#
_symmetry.space_group_name_H-M   'P 1'
#
loop_
_entity.id
_entity.type
_entity.pdbx_description
1 polymer ?
#
loop_
_entity_poly.entity_id
_entity_poly.type
_entity_poly.pdbx_seq_one_letter_code
_entity_poly.pdbx_strand_id
1 'polypeptide(L)'
;MRVIALVSGVALVAGLAVSLSTVARADDLMRECMVTASQQTCQCIIARIPADQRENAILGLRKSNQSVSVSGNLLNPSNLSPQEMQGLNAVVAAQAYCM
;
A
#
# COMPACT_ATOMS: atom_id res chain seq x y z
N MET A 1 42.38 -37.33 -16.51
CA MET A 1 41.59 -36.73 -15.41
C MET A 1 41.71 -35.21 -15.53
N ARG A 2 40.63 -34.51 -15.91
CA ARG A 2 40.59 -33.04 -15.95
C ARG A 2 39.49 -32.58 -15.00
N VAL A 3 39.91 -31.82 -14.00
CA VAL A 3 39.12 -31.35 -12.86
C VAL A 3 38.13 -30.28 -13.35
N ILE A 4 36.89 -30.43 -12.89
CA ILE A 4 35.74 -29.54 -13.07
C ILE A 4 36.00 -28.22 -12.34
N ALA A 5 35.74 -27.08 -13.00
CA ALA A 5 35.54 -25.80 -12.33
C ALA A 5 34.43 -25.02 -13.03
N LEU A 6 33.20 -25.31 -12.61
CA LEU A 6 31.96 -24.56 -12.83
C LEU A 6 31.96 -23.33 -11.92
N VAL A 7 32.19 -22.11 -12.41
CA VAL A 7 31.72 -20.88 -11.73
C VAL A 7 31.61 -19.76 -12.76
N SER A 8 30.39 -19.43 -13.21
CA SER A 8 29.98 -18.09 -13.69
C SER A 8 28.49 -18.12 -14.01
N GLY A 9 27.64 -17.90 -13.02
CA GLY A 9 26.19 -17.92 -13.27
C GLY A 9 25.31 -17.70 -12.06
N VAL A 10 25.70 -16.86 -11.09
CA VAL A 10 24.78 -16.49 -9.99
C VAL A 10 25.03 -15.02 -9.60
N ALA A 11 24.40 -14.08 -10.30
CA ALA A 11 24.37 -12.67 -9.88
C ALA A 11 23.12 -11.89 -10.36
N LEU A 12 22.00 -12.57 -10.66
CA LEU A 12 20.78 -11.90 -11.16
C LEU A 12 19.49 -12.24 -10.39
N VAL A 13 19.56 -13.04 -9.31
CA VAL A 13 18.34 -13.52 -8.61
C VAL A 13 18.04 -12.73 -7.32
N ALA A 14 18.90 -11.82 -6.88
CA ALA A 14 18.69 -11.09 -5.62
C ALA A 14 17.68 -9.91 -5.72
N GLY A 15 17.28 -9.49 -6.93
CA GLY A 15 16.36 -8.36 -7.13
C GLY A 15 14.88 -8.71 -7.26
N LEU A 16 14.54 -9.98 -7.51
CA LEU A 16 13.16 -10.38 -7.83
C LEU A 16 12.30 -10.73 -6.60
N ALA A 17 12.92 -10.93 -5.43
CA ALA A 17 12.17 -11.31 -4.22
C ALA A 17 11.53 -10.12 -3.49
N VAL A 18 12.01 -8.89 -3.70
CA VAL A 18 11.47 -7.68 -3.04
C VAL A 18 10.25 -7.10 -3.78
N SER A 19 10.09 -7.45 -5.06
CA SER A 19 9.00 -6.98 -5.93
C SER A 19 7.65 -7.64 -5.66
N LEU A 20 7.58 -8.89 -5.21
CA LEU A 20 6.28 -9.55 -5.00
C LEU A 20 5.51 -8.94 -3.81
N SER A 21 6.22 -8.61 -2.73
CA SER A 21 5.60 -8.03 -1.53
C SER A 21 5.11 -6.61 -1.76
N THR A 22 5.82 -5.81 -2.56
CA THR A 22 5.43 -4.44 -2.88
C THR A 22 4.25 -4.37 -3.86
N VAL A 23 4.17 -5.32 -4.81
CA VAL A 23 3.03 -5.44 -5.72
C VAL A 23 1.76 -5.84 -4.95
N ALA A 24 1.83 -6.87 -4.11
CA ALA A 24 0.67 -7.31 -3.31
C ALA A 24 0.10 -6.17 -2.41
N ARG A 25 0.99 -5.36 -1.82
CA ARG A 25 0.58 -4.18 -1.02
C ARG A 25 0.00 -3.06 -1.88
N ALA A 26 0.39 -2.95 -3.16
CA ALA A 26 -0.23 -2.00 -4.09
C ALA A 26 -1.66 -2.41 -4.44
N ASP A 27 -1.89 -3.70 -4.68
CA ASP A 27 -3.20 -4.26 -5.01
C ASP A 27 -4.18 -4.14 -3.82
N ASP A 28 -3.73 -4.45 -2.60
CA ASP A 28 -4.53 -4.26 -1.39
C ASP A 28 -4.90 -2.79 -1.17
N LEU A 29 -3.94 -1.88 -1.38
CA LEU A 29 -4.17 -0.44 -1.25
C LEU A 29 -5.14 0.07 -2.33
N MET A 30 -5.06 -0.48 -3.55
CA MET A 30 -6.02 -0.20 -4.63
C MET A 30 -7.42 -0.65 -4.26
N ARG A 31 -7.56 -1.87 -3.74
CA ARG A 31 -8.84 -2.41 -3.33
C ARG A 31 -9.52 -1.56 -2.27
N GLU A 32 -8.76 -1.14 -1.25
CA GLU A 32 -9.31 -0.33 -0.15
C GLU A 32 -9.62 1.10 -0.59
N CYS A 33 -8.77 1.71 -1.43
CA CYS A 33 -9.03 3.07 -1.93
C CYS A 33 -10.31 3.13 -2.78
N MET A 34 -10.56 2.11 -3.62
CA MET A 34 -11.72 2.08 -4.53
C MET A 34 -13.07 1.94 -3.82
N VAL A 35 -13.10 1.72 -2.50
CA VAL A 35 -14.35 1.75 -1.72
C VAL A 35 -14.96 3.15 -1.71
N THR A 36 -14.13 4.19 -1.70
CA THR A 36 -14.59 5.59 -1.55
C THR A 36 -14.23 6.49 -2.73
N ALA A 37 -13.36 6.05 -3.64
CA ALA A 37 -12.87 6.87 -4.74
C ALA A 37 -12.85 6.11 -6.08
N SER A 38 -12.76 6.84 -7.19
CA SER A 38 -12.66 6.25 -8.52
C SER A 38 -11.32 5.53 -8.72
N GLN A 39 -11.28 4.56 -9.63
CA GLN A 39 -10.03 3.85 -9.98
C GLN A 39 -8.91 4.82 -10.40
N GLN A 40 -9.23 5.84 -11.21
CA GLN A 40 -8.26 6.84 -11.67
C GLN A 40 -7.68 7.65 -10.50
N THR A 41 -8.54 8.08 -9.57
CA THR A 41 -8.13 8.78 -8.35
C THR A 41 -7.22 7.88 -7.50
N CYS A 42 -7.58 6.62 -7.33
CA CYS A 42 -6.79 5.66 -6.56
C CYS A 42 -5.43 5.35 -7.17
N GLN A 43 -5.33 5.23 -8.50
CA GLN A 43 -4.05 5.09 -9.18
C GLN A 43 -3.12 6.27 -8.89
N CYS A 44 -3.65 7.50 -8.95
CA CYS A 44 -2.90 8.70 -8.59
C CYS A 44 -2.45 8.69 -7.12
N ILE A 45 -3.33 8.35 -6.19
CA ILE A 45 -3.04 8.30 -4.75
C ILE A 45 -1.92 7.28 -4.47
N ILE A 46 -2.05 6.07 -5.00
CA ILE A 46 -1.10 4.96 -4.74
C ILE A 46 0.27 5.27 -5.33
N ALA A 47 0.32 5.91 -6.49
CA ALA A 47 1.58 6.36 -7.10
C ALA A 47 2.33 7.38 -6.22
N ARG A 48 1.62 8.11 -5.34
CA ARG A 48 2.20 9.12 -4.44
C ARG A 48 2.50 8.61 -3.04
N ILE A 49 1.95 7.46 -2.64
CA ILE A 49 2.22 6.88 -1.31
C ILE A 49 3.54 6.09 -1.34
N PRO A 50 4.54 6.48 -0.51
CA PRO A 50 5.81 5.77 -0.38
C PRO A 50 5.60 4.31 0.01
N ALA A 51 6.46 3.41 -0.50
CA ALA A 51 6.30 1.96 -0.30
C ALA A 51 6.28 1.56 1.19
N ASP A 52 7.07 2.25 2.02
CA ASP A 52 7.16 2.10 3.48
C ASP A 52 5.86 2.51 4.20
N GLN A 53 5.03 3.36 3.60
CA GLN A 53 3.78 3.84 4.20
C GLN A 53 2.54 3.09 3.69
N ARG A 54 2.68 2.21 2.69
CA ARG A 54 1.54 1.52 2.08
C ARG A 54 0.77 0.64 3.07
N GLU A 55 1.47 -0.03 3.97
CA GLU A 55 0.83 -0.87 5.00
C GLU A 55 -0.04 -0.04 5.95
N ASN A 56 0.51 1.07 6.45
CA ASN A 56 -0.22 1.99 7.30
C ASN A 56 -1.41 2.60 6.55
N ALA A 57 -1.23 3.00 5.29
CA ALA A 57 -2.29 3.52 4.44
C ALA A 57 -3.43 2.51 4.23
N ILE A 58 -3.11 1.22 4.05
CA ILE A 58 -4.10 0.14 3.97
C ILE A 58 -4.89 0.02 5.29
N LEU A 59 -4.22 0.06 6.45
CA LEU A 59 -4.88 -0.01 7.76
C LEU A 59 -5.80 1.19 7.97
N GLY A 60 -5.30 2.39 7.66
CA GLY A 60 -6.06 3.63 7.72
C GLY A 60 -7.29 3.61 6.82
N LEU A 61 -7.14 3.23 5.55
CA LEU A 61 -8.25 3.12 4.60
C LEU A 61 -9.25 2.06 5.03
N ARG A 62 -8.83 0.87 5.49
CA ARG A 62 -9.75 -0.14 6.03
C ARG A 62 -10.61 0.42 7.14
N LYS A 63 -10.00 1.16 8.07
CA LYS A 63 -10.72 1.80 9.17
C LYS A 63 -11.67 2.90 8.67
N SER A 64 -11.24 3.70 7.70
CA SER A 64 -12.08 4.71 7.06
C SER A 64 -13.27 4.09 6.32
N ASN A 65 -13.05 2.98 5.62
CA ASN A 65 -14.06 2.25 4.88
C ASN A 65 -15.16 1.68 5.80
N GLN A 66 -14.82 1.34 7.04
CA GLN A 66 -15.83 0.96 8.03
C GLN A 66 -16.81 2.10 8.33
N SER A 67 -16.36 3.36 8.31
CA SER A 67 -17.20 4.51 8.62
C SER A 67 -18.18 4.90 7.50
N VAL A 68 -17.90 4.49 6.27
CA VAL A 68 -18.78 4.71 5.10
C VAL A 68 -19.67 3.50 4.78
N SER A 69 -19.56 2.41 5.54
CA SER A 69 -20.44 1.27 5.41
C SER A 69 -21.88 1.62 5.83
N VAL A 70 -22.88 0.90 5.31
CA VAL A 70 -24.34 1.19 5.50
C VAL A 70 -24.77 1.22 6.98
N SER A 71 -23.96 0.67 7.90
CA SER A 71 -24.16 0.74 9.35
C SER A 71 -22.94 1.29 10.10
N GLY A 72 -22.06 2.00 9.39
CA GLY A 72 -20.79 2.51 9.89
C GLY A 72 -20.96 3.65 10.87
N ASN A 73 -20.31 3.57 12.03
CA ASN A 73 -20.11 4.74 12.87
C ASN A 73 -19.06 5.65 12.22
N LEU A 74 -19.27 6.96 12.34
CA LEU A 74 -18.28 7.98 11.99
C LEU A 74 -16.90 7.60 12.54
N LEU A 75 -15.87 7.76 11.71
CA LEU A 75 -14.46 7.62 12.12
C LEU A 75 -14.23 8.44 13.40
N ASN A 76 -13.94 7.76 14.51
CA ASN A 76 -13.52 8.42 15.74
C ASN A 76 -11.99 8.47 15.80
N PRO A 77 -11.37 9.65 15.66
CA PRO A 77 -9.91 9.76 15.66
C PRO A 77 -9.26 9.38 16.99
N SER A 78 -10.00 9.41 18.11
CA SER A 78 -9.50 8.98 19.43
C SER A 78 -9.33 7.46 19.54
N ASN A 79 -9.91 6.70 18.63
CA ASN A 79 -9.82 5.24 18.59
C ASN A 79 -8.88 4.74 17.47
N LEU A 80 -8.16 5.65 16.82
CA LEU A 80 -7.15 5.30 15.82
C LEU A 80 -5.82 5.02 16.53
N SER A 81 -5.21 3.91 16.20
CA SER A 81 -3.81 3.67 16.48
C SER A 81 -2.93 4.72 15.76
N PRO A 82 -1.72 5.00 16.27
CA PRO A 82 -0.78 5.89 15.59
C PRO A 82 -0.51 5.51 14.13
N GLN A 83 -0.47 4.21 13.83
CA GLN A 83 -0.25 3.67 12.49
C GLN A 83 -1.43 3.97 11.55
N GLU A 84 -2.67 3.80 12.02
CA GLU A 84 -3.86 4.13 11.22
C GLU A 84 -3.94 5.63 10.95
N MET A 85 -3.60 6.47 11.94
CA MET A 85 -3.53 7.93 11.75
C MET A 85 -2.45 8.33 10.74
N GLN A 86 -1.24 7.77 10.85
CA GLN A 86 -0.17 8.04 9.88
C GLN A 86 -0.55 7.61 8.47
N GLY A 87 -1.17 6.43 8.35
CA GLY A 87 -1.70 5.92 7.09
C GLY A 87 -2.74 6.83 6.47
N LEU A 88 -3.73 7.27 7.25
CA LEU A 88 -4.76 8.21 6.80
C LEU A 88 -4.17 9.55 6.38
N ASN A 89 -3.21 10.08 7.13
CA ASN A 89 -2.53 11.32 6.76
C ASN A 89 -1.78 11.19 5.42
N ALA A 90 -1.13 10.06 5.16
CA ALA A 90 -0.46 9.81 3.88
C ALA A 90 -1.46 9.78 2.72
N VAL A 91 -2.62 9.14 2.91
CA VAL A 91 -3.68 9.07 1.90
C VAL A 91 -4.31 10.45 1.68
N VAL A 92 -4.59 11.23 2.74
CA VAL A 92 -5.14 12.59 2.62
C VAL A 92 -4.16 13.53 1.93
N ALA A 93 -2.87 13.46 2.29
CA ALA A 93 -1.82 14.23 1.63
C ALA A 93 -1.75 13.89 0.12
N ALA A 94 -1.89 12.62 -0.25
CA ALA A 94 -1.93 12.20 -1.64
C ALA A 94 -3.22 12.63 -2.37
N GLN A 95 -4.38 12.52 -1.70
CA GLN A 95 -5.69 12.95 -2.21
C GLN A 95 -5.70 14.42 -2.64
N ALA A 96 -5.02 15.29 -1.88
CA ALA A 96 -4.91 16.72 -2.22
C ALA A 96 -4.29 17.02 -3.59
N TYR A 97 -3.55 16.07 -4.18
CA TYR A 97 -2.95 16.20 -5.52
C TYR A 97 -3.68 15.41 -6.61
N CYS A 98 -4.70 14.64 -6.25
CA CYS A 98 -5.35 13.66 -7.11
C CYS A 98 -6.86 13.90 -7.29
N MET A 99 -7.38 15.00 -6.73
CA MET A 99 -8.72 15.56 -6.93
C MET A 99 -8.63 16.77 -7.86
#